data_AF-A0A238HDI7-F1
#
_entry.id   AF-A0A238HDI7-F1
#
_cell.length_a   1.000
_cell.length_b   1.000
_cell.length_c   1.000
_cell.angle_alpha   90.00
_cell.angle_beta   90.00
_cell.angle_gamma   90.00
#
_symmetry.space_group_name_H-M   'P 1'
#
loop_
_entity.id
_entity.type
_entity.pdbx_description
1 polymer ?
#
loop_
_entity_poly.entity_id
_entity_poly.type
_entity_poly.pdbx_seq_one_letter_code
_entity_poly.pdbx_strand_id
1 'polypeptide(L)' 'MIDAISHRYTYQEWITNEIATALVTHGKARGAACWIEAEQLCLLMGENRRGDERVITQCYIGDFEHNIQARNEFLRTITR' A
#
# COMPACT_ATOMS: atom_id res chain seq x y z
N MET A 1 5.49 -3.28 12.91
CA MET A 1 4.27 -3.81 12.26
C MET A 1 4.52 -4.08 10.79
N ILE A 2 4.82 -3.05 9.99
CA ILE A 2 5.05 -3.19 8.53
C ILE A 2 6.13 -4.24 8.24
N ASP A 3 7.30 -4.16 8.88
CA ASP A 3 8.38 -5.15 8.71
C ASP A 3 7.94 -6.57 9.02
N ALA A 4 7.12 -6.78 10.05
CA ALA A 4 6.64 -8.11 10.41
C ALA A 4 5.66 -8.67 9.36
N ILE A 5 4.87 -7.80 8.72
CA ILE A 5 3.96 -8.17 7.64
C ILE A 5 4.76 -8.44 6.36
N SER A 6 5.77 -7.63 6.04
CA SER A 6 6.52 -7.74 4.79
C SER A 6 7.66 -8.77 4.80
N HIS A 7 8.12 -9.26 5.96
CA HIS A 7 9.17 -10.28 6.08
C HIS A 7 8.71 -11.70 5.71
N ARG A 8 8.11 -11.85 4.52
CA ARG A 8 7.73 -13.14 3.93
C ARG A 8 7.58 -13.01 2.42
N TYR A 9 7.53 -14.13 1.72
CA TYR A 9 7.15 -14.12 0.30
C TYR A 9 5.66 -13.78 0.16
N THR A 10 5.36 -12.72 -0.59
CA THR A 10 4.01 -12.20 -0.76
C THR A 10 3.97 -11.21 -1.93
N TYR A 11 2.76 -10.84 -2.35
CA TYR A 11 2.51 -9.79 -3.31
C TYR A 11 2.36 -8.43 -2.63
N GLN A 12 2.73 -7.35 -3.32
CA GLN A 12 2.66 -5.98 -2.81
C GLN A 12 1.21 -5.58 -2.51
N GLU A 13 0.28 -6.02 -3.36
CA GLU A 13 -1.17 -5.83 -3.24
C GLU A 13 -1.70 -6.41 -1.92
N TRP A 14 -1.22 -7.59 -1.53
CA TRP A 14 -1.63 -8.27 -0.31
C TRP A 14 -1.06 -7.59 0.93
N ILE A 15 0.24 -7.23 0.93
CA ILE A 15 0.83 -6.48 2.05
C ILE A 15 0.07 -5.16 2.27
N THR A 16 -0.24 -4.44 1.19
CA THR A 16 -0.94 -3.14 1.26
C THR A 16 -2.30 -3.29 1.95
N ASN A 17 -3.05 -4.35 1.61
CA ASN A 17 -4.33 -4.65 2.25
C ASN A 17 -4.17 -5.06 3.71
N GLU A 18 -3.21 -5.92 4.03
CA GLU A 18 -2.97 -6.40 5.40
C GLU A 18 -2.56 -5.29 6.35
N ILE A 19 -1.72 -4.35 5.90
CA ILE A 19 -1.33 -3.19 6.70
C ILE A 19 -2.57 -2.34 7.04
N ALA A 20 -3.37 -2.00 6.03
CA ALA A 20 -4.58 -1.20 6.23
C ALA A 20 -5.58 -1.91 7.16
N THR A 21 -5.77 -3.21 6.97
CA THR A 21 -6.65 -4.05 7.79
C THR A 21 -6.14 -4.16 9.23
N ALA A 22 -4.83 -4.30 9.45
CA ALA A 22 -4.26 -4.39 10.78
C ALA A 22 -4.47 -3.11 11.61
N LEU A 23 -4.38 -1.93 10.97
CA LEU A 23 -4.65 -0.65 11.61
C LEU A 23 -6.09 -0.55 12.13
N VAL A 24 -7.07 -1.08 11.39
CA VAL A 24 -8.48 -1.09 11.81
C VAL A 24 -8.75 -2.19 12.84
N THR A 25 -8.37 -3.44 12.52
CA THR A 25 -8.70 -4.61 13.34
C THR A 25 -7.99 -4.60 14.69
N HIS A 26 -6.68 -4.36 14.68
CA HIS A 26 -5.83 -4.40 15.88
C HIS A 26 -5.59 -3.01 16.46
N GLY A 27 -5.44 -2.00 15.62
CA GLY A 27 -5.26 -0.60 16.06
C GLY A 27 -6.57 0.11 16.44
N LYS A 28 -7.73 -0.48 16.16
CA LYS A 28 -9.07 0.08 16.45
C LYS A 28 -9.32 1.44 15.79
N ALA A 29 -8.64 1.73 14.68
CA ALA A 29 -8.92 2.91 13.89
C ALA A 29 -10.32 2.84 13.25
N ARG A 30 -10.99 3.99 13.06
CA ARG A 30 -12.27 4.04 12.31
C ARG A 30 -12.10 3.77 10.82
N GLY A 31 -10.90 3.98 10.30
CA GLY A 31 -10.51 3.67 8.92
C GLY A 31 -9.01 3.83 8.74
N ALA A 32 -8.50 3.32 7.63
CA ALA A 32 -7.09 3.44 7.27
C ALA A 32 -6.92 3.59 5.75
N ALA A 33 -5.84 4.28 5.38
CA ALA A 33 -5.33 4.35 4.02
C ALA A 33 -3.88 3.85 4.02
N CYS A 34 -3.54 2.97 3.09
CA CYS A 34 -2.20 2.48 2.87
C CYS A 34 -1.82 2.72 1.42
N TRP A 35 -0.61 3.24 1.20
CA TRP A 35 -0.03 3.48 -0.11
C TRP A 35 1.41 2.97 -0.07
N ILE A 36 1.76 2.11 -1.00
CA ILE A 36 3.10 1.54 -1.12
C ILE A 36 3.57 1.76 -2.55
N GLU A 37 4.72 2.39 -2.69
CA GLU A 37 5.50 2.45 -3.92
C GLU A 37 6.79 1.66 -3.70
N ALA A 38 7.05 0.71 -4.60
CA ALA A 38 8.27 -0.08 -4.54
C ALA A 38 8.75 -0.48 -5.94
N GLU A 39 10.05 -0.68 -6.05
CA GLU A 39 10.70 -1.24 -7.23
C GLU A 39 10.71 -2.77 -7.15
N GLN A 40 10.31 -3.42 -8.24
CA GLN A 40 10.27 -4.88 -8.31
C GLN A 40 11.56 -5.39 -8.97
N LEU A 41 12.57 -5.72 -8.15
CA LEU A 41 13.88 -6.18 -8.65
C LEU A 41 13.78 -7.39 -9.61
N CYS A 42 12.78 -8.27 -9.42
CA CYS A 42 12.51 -9.38 -10.32
C CYS A 42 12.12 -8.95 -11.75
N LEU A 43 11.50 -7.77 -11.91
CA LEU A 43 11.18 -7.17 -13.22
C LEU A 43 12.37 -6.41 -13.81
N LEU A 44 13.23 -5.83 -12.95
CA LEU A 44 14.37 -5.02 -13.36
C LEU A 44 15.59 -5.85 -13.80
N MET A 45 15.74 -7.04 -13.23
CA MET A 45 16.88 -7.95 -13.47
C MET A 45 16.57 -9.05 -14.50
N GLY A 46 15.32 -9.16 -14.96
CA GLY A 46 14.89 -10.16 -15.94
C GLY A 46 15.34 -9.84 -17.38
N GLU A 47 15.31 -10.84 -18.26
CA GLU A 47 15.73 -10.74 -19.67
C GLU A 47 14.90 -9.70 -20.46
N ASN A 48 13.62 -9.55 -20.09
CA ASN A 48 12.71 -8.50 -20.57
C ASN A 48 12.73 -7.28 -19.65
N ARG A 49 13.88 -6.60 -19.56
CA ARG A 49 14.02 -5.39 -18.73
C ARG A 49 13.00 -4.34 -19.17
N ARG A 50 12.04 -4.06 -18.30
CA ARG A 50 11.17 -2.90 -18.41
C ARG A 50 11.71 -1.87 -17.42
N GLY A 51 12.31 -0.80 -17.93
CA GLY A 51 13.00 0.19 -17.12
C GLY A 51 12.05 1.01 -16.26
N ASP A 52 12.50 1.37 -15.05
CA ASP A 52 11.84 2.30 -14.11
C ASP A 52 10.39 1.94 -13.75
N GLU A 53 10.05 0.65 -13.70
CA GLU A 53 8.72 0.21 -13.28
C GLU A 53 8.61 0.21 -11.75
N ARG A 54 8.28 1.38 -11.21
CA ARG A 54 7.75 1.49 -9.85
C ARG A 54 6.31 1.06 -9.83
N VAL A 55 5.99 0.13 -8.92
CA VAL A 55 4.63 -0.36 -8.73
C VAL A 55 4.02 0.35 -7.55
N ILE A 56 2.87 0.97 -7.77
CA ILE A 56 2.08 1.62 -6.74
C ILE A 56 0.85 0.77 -6.43
N THR A 57 0.67 0.46 -5.16
CA THR A 57 -0.52 -0.21 -4.63
C THR A 57 -1.15 0.65 -3.54
N GLN A 58 -2.48 0.62 -3.47
CA GLN A 58 -3.23 1.40 -2.49
C GLN A 58 -4.40 0.60 -1.92
N CYS A 59 -4.71 0.83 -0.64
CA CYS A 59 -5.87 0.24 0.03
C CYS A 59 -6.52 1.29 0.94
N TYR A 60 -7.85 1.34 0.91
CA TYR A 60 -8.68 2.21 1.74
C TYR A 60 -9.74 1.35 2.44
N ILE A 61 -9.87 1.50 3.75
CA ILE A 61 -10.76 0.70 4.61
C ILE A 61 -11.47 1.60 5.63
N GLY A 62 -12.70 1.26 5.99
CA GLY A 62 -13.48 1.94 7.03
C GLY A 62 -13.92 3.34 6.59
N ASP A 63 -13.70 4.36 7.42
CA ASP A 63 -14.02 5.75 7.07
C ASP A 63 -13.40 6.19 5.73
N PHE A 64 -12.19 5.73 5.42
CA PHE A 64 -11.52 6.01 4.14
C PHE A 64 -12.18 5.31 2.95
N GLU A 65 -13.01 4.28 3.16
CA GLU A 65 -13.69 3.59 2.08
C GLU A 65 -14.82 4.44 1.46
N HIS A 66 -15.49 5.23 2.30
CA HIS A 66 -16.70 5.96 1.94
C HIS A 66 -16.47 7.48 1.83
N ASN A 67 -15.37 7.98 2.39
CA ASN A 67 -15.06 9.41 2.41
C ASN A 67 -14.07 9.80 1.32
N ILE A 68 -14.59 10.21 0.16
CA ILE A 68 -13.80 10.69 -0.98
C ILE A 68 -12.94 11.90 -0.62
N GLN A 69 -13.44 12.81 0.23
CA GLN A 69 -12.68 13.99 0.65
C GLN A 69 -11.42 13.59 1.43
N ALA A 70 -11.55 12.64 2.37
CA ALA A 70 -10.42 12.12 3.13
C ALA A 70 -9.39 11.40 2.24
N ARG A 71 -9.85 10.63 1.22
CA ARG A 71 -8.95 10.01 0.23
C ARG A 71 -8.16 11.05 -0.55
N ASN A 72 -8.82 12.11 -1.01
CA ASN A 72 -8.17 13.17 -1.79
C ASN A 72 -7.15 13.94 -0.95
N GLU A 73 -7.45 14.21 0.32
CA GLU A 73 -6.53 14.87 1.25
C GLU A 73 -5.28 14.01 1.51
N PHE A 74 -5.48 12.70 1.72
CA PHE A 74 -4.39 11.74 1.86
C PHE A 74 -3.50 11.69 0.62
N LEU A 75 -4.08 11.51 -0.57
CA LEU A 75 -3.33 11.44 -1.83
C LEU A 75 -2.52 12.71 -2.09
N ARG A 76 -3.10 13.90 -1.82
CA ARG A 76 -2.38 15.18 -1.94
C ARG A 76 -1.15 15.28 -1.03
N THR A 77 -1.16 14.60 0.11
CA THR A 77 -0.04 14.60 1.06
C THR A 77 1.11 13.72 0.59
N ILE A 78 0.81 12.68 -0.20
CA ILE A 78 1.80 11.71 -0.70
C ILE A 78 2.50 12.22 -1.96
N THR A 79 1.78 12.91 -2.84
CA THR A 79 2.33 13.42 -4.11
C THR A 79 3.14 14.73 -3.95
N ARG A 80 3.53 15.11 -2.73
CA ARG A 80 4.23 16.37 -2.44
C ARG A 80 5.71 16.17 -2.14
#